data_AF-A0A523PTJ6-F1
#
_entry.id   AF-A0A523PTJ6-F1
#
_cell.length_a   1.000
_cell.length_b   1.000
_cell.length_c   1.000
_cell.angle_alpha   90.00
_cell.angle_beta   90.00
_cell.angle_gamma   90.00
#
_symmetry.space_group_name_H-M   'P 1'
#
loop_
_entity.id
_entity.type
_entity.pdbx_description
1 polymer ?
#
loop_
_entity_poly.entity_id
_entity_poly.type
_entity_poly.pdbx_seq_one_letter_code
_entity_poly.pdbx_strand_id
1 'polypeptide(L)'
;MTQADVYLWKEWREQRATLGVLAVMLLLAAGVVASVVPAHFLDDPILVAWVVAMTVLATLLSVGSDLLPRERQAGTMRFLERLPKGLGRAFRSKLTIFALALVGAVVYGGLLAALASLVRTGHLPEGVLGAATIEPPLAVLGLALWVFAVSAWIPNSALALPAAALLIAGLGWPIWPAMTSDFFRPTVGEGRAFLVLTSAGALASAWAAAVFGSRLGRSRRVAALAGIVVGAVAFAPSWIWAGARYVKLSTAPFTIETGMVGAGASRAFLTLTRRPLRNLFTLEEKRYTAIVVDLEDGGWRCAGDWDASFVAEDPDSARLLHSGDGTYARLRLYDIDLSPLPGSSRMLDGVTGLEIPIESQTALPQLAPQPGDFGLEDLTSRYFIKWAGNGYVLRWWDEERIRHCVHLDPKTGRAVELAELVPEFTRAAWADARVGSSRWLLQRGLGWVWVDPETGVTEPVAWLVVGDQLGPSLEDGRVLLLRDGRMSLLDPETGERSIVRIVGAESTFIHHVNSAIHGEHPLRVDEPTIVNVFTREWRGLALLDPVAGTLRRASESTAAFQIAATDGASAIAVDGGRRLVRHDFRTGVTEELFSVDDIE
;
A
#
# COMPACT_ATOMS: atom_id res chain seq x y z
N MET A 1 -0.64 -1.56 -61.76
CA MET A 1 0.11 -1.24 -60.53
C MET A 1 0.06 0.26 -60.29
N THR A 2 -0.56 0.67 -59.20
CA THR A 2 -0.49 2.06 -58.74
C THR A 2 0.93 2.37 -58.23
N GLN A 3 1.30 3.65 -58.13
CA GLN A 3 2.58 4.01 -57.51
C GLN A 3 2.69 3.52 -56.04
N ALA A 4 1.56 3.44 -55.32
CA ALA A 4 1.57 2.92 -53.96
C ALA A 4 1.97 1.44 -53.93
N ASP A 5 1.48 0.65 -54.89
CA ASP A 5 1.83 -0.77 -55.04
C ASP A 5 3.34 -0.97 -55.28
N VAL A 6 3.95 -0.09 -56.08
CA VAL A 6 5.41 -0.12 -56.35
C VAL A 6 6.20 0.10 -55.07
N TYR A 7 5.84 1.11 -54.26
CA TYR A 7 6.53 1.36 -53.00
C TYR A 7 6.29 0.24 -51.99
N LEU A 8 5.06 -0.25 -51.84
CA LEU A 8 4.74 -1.38 -50.97
C LEU A 8 5.54 -2.63 -51.34
N TRP A 9 5.61 -2.96 -52.63
CA TRP A 9 6.38 -4.10 -53.12
C TRP A 9 7.88 -3.96 -52.86
N LYS A 10 8.43 -2.75 -53.05
CA LYS A 10 9.83 -2.45 -52.72
C LYS A 10 10.11 -2.71 -51.23
N GLU A 11 9.32 -2.10 -50.35
CA GLU A 11 9.51 -2.23 -48.89
C GLU A 11 9.36 -3.69 -48.45
N TRP A 12 8.36 -4.42 -48.97
CA TRP A 12 8.21 -5.85 -48.69
C TRP A 12 9.45 -6.66 -49.10
N ARG A 13 9.96 -6.44 -50.32
CA ARG A 13 11.16 -7.14 -50.82
C ARG A 13 12.38 -6.90 -49.95
N GLU A 14 12.52 -5.70 -49.40
CA GLU A 14 13.64 -5.31 -48.54
C GLU A 14 13.50 -5.88 -47.12
N GLN A 15 12.28 -5.96 -46.59
CA GLN A 15 12.03 -6.39 -45.21
C GLN A 15 11.80 -7.90 -45.05
N ARG A 16 11.39 -8.63 -46.11
CA ARG A 16 11.01 -10.05 -46.02
C ARG A 16 12.10 -10.97 -45.43
N ALA A 17 13.37 -10.69 -45.72
CA ALA A 17 14.48 -11.50 -45.21
C ALA A 17 14.65 -11.29 -43.71
N THR A 18 14.64 -10.03 -43.26
CA THR A 18 14.70 -9.66 -41.84
C THR A 18 13.52 -10.23 -41.06
N LEU A 19 12.30 -10.09 -41.59
CA LEU A 19 11.08 -10.64 -40.99
C LEU A 19 11.13 -12.18 -40.91
N GLY A 20 11.63 -12.85 -41.95
CA GLY A 20 11.81 -14.31 -41.97
C GLY A 20 12.79 -14.80 -40.91
N VAL A 21 13.96 -14.15 -40.82
CA VAL A 21 14.97 -14.48 -39.77
C VAL A 21 14.40 -14.24 -38.38
N LEU A 22 13.71 -13.12 -38.17
CA LEU A 22 13.08 -12.79 -36.90
C LEU A 22 12.02 -13.83 -36.50
N ALA A 23 11.15 -14.24 -37.44
CA ALA A 23 10.14 -15.26 -37.18
C ALA A 23 10.78 -16.58 -36.72
N VAL A 24 11.84 -17.03 -37.39
CA VAL A 24 12.59 -18.23 -36.98
C VAL A 24 13.21 -18.07 -35.59
N MET A 25 13.84 -16.93 -35.30
CA MET A 25 14.42 -16.66 -33.98
C MET A 25 13.38 -16.68 -32.86
N LEU A 26 12.21 -16.07 -33.08
CA LEU A 26 11.12 -16.04 -32.10
C LEU A 26 10.52 -17.42 -31.88
N LEU A 27 10.41 -18.24 -32.93
CA LEU A 27 9.98 -19.64 -32.80
C LEU A 27 10.96 -20.45 -31.93
N LEU A 28 12.27 -20.29 -32.17
CA LEU A 28 13.29 -20.93 -31.35
C LEU A 28 13.25 -20.46 -29.89
N ALA A 29 13.08 -19.15 -29.67
CA ALA A 29 12.92 -18.58 -28.34
C ALA A 29 11.68 -19.13 -27.61
N ALA A 30 10.55 -19.25 -28.30
CA ALA A 30 9.34 -19.86 -27.73
C ALA A 30 9.58 -21.32 -27.32
N GLY A 31 10.34 -22.09 -28.11
CA GLY A 31 10.75 -23.44 -27.75
C GLY A 31 11.63 -23.50 -26.49
N VAL A 32 12.54 -22.54 -26.30
CA VAL A 32 13.35 -22.43 -25.08
C VAL A 32 12.49 -22.02 -23.88
N VAL A 33 11.59 -21.05 -24.05
CA VAL A 33 10.67 -20.63 -22.98
C VAL A 33 9.77 -21.80 -22.54
N ALA A 34 9.22 -22.57 -23.48
CA ALA A 34 8.40 -23.74 -23.19
C ALA A 34 9.16 -24.85 -22.44
N SER A 35 10.48 -24.95 -22.59
CA SER A 35 11.30 -25.96 -21.90
C SER A 35 11.75 -25.53 -20.50
N VAL A 36 11.91 -24.22 -20.26
CA VAL A 36 12.41 -23.67 -18.99
C VAL A 36 11.29 -23.22 -18.05
N VAL A 37 10.20 -22.66 -18.57
CA VAL A 37 9.12 -22.10 -17.76
C VAL A 37 8.25 -23.23 -17.18
N PRO A 38 7.95 -23.22 -15.86
CA PRO A 38 7.04 -24.18 -15.26
C PRO A 38 5.65 -24.17 -15.92
N ALA A 39 5.06 -25.36 -16.11
CA ALA A 39 3.81 -25.54 -16.87
C ALA A 39 2.65 -24.66 -16.37
N HIS A 40 2.52 -24.47 -15.06
CA HIS A 40 1.45 -23.66 -14.46
C HIS A 40 1.52 -22.17 -14.81
N PHE A 41 2.68 -21.64 -15.23
CA PHE A 41 2.79 -20.26 -15.70
C PHE A 41 2.45 -20.10 -17.18
N LEU A 42 2.47 -21.18 -17.97
CA LEU A 42 2.18 -21.10 -19.41
C LEU A 42 0.70 -20.85 -19.72
N ASP A 43 -0.17 -21.15 -18.75
CA ASP A 43 -1.60 -20.87 -18.83
C ASP A 43 -1.96 -19.51 -18.19
N ASP A 44 -0.98 -18.77 -17.66
CA ASP A 44 -1.18 -17.43 -17.12
C ASP A 44 -1.44 -16.41 -18.27
N PRO A 45 -2.61 -15.76 -18.32
CA PRO A 45 -2.93 -14.76 -19.33
C PRO A 45 -1.92 -13.60 -19.40
N ILE A 46 -1.26 -13.28 -18.27
CA ILE A 46 -0.22 -12.24 -18.20
C ILE A 46 1.02 -12.66 -18.98
N LEU A 47 1.44 -13.93 -18.87
CA LEU A 47 2.61 -14.42 -19.61
C LEU A 47 2.35 -14.38 -21.12
N VAL A 48 1.16 -14.80 -21.56
CA VAL A 48 0.73 -14.72 -22.97
C VAL A 48 0.83 -13.29 -23.49
N ALA A 49 0.33 -12.32 -22.73
CA ALA A 49 0.40 -10.90 -23.09
C ALA A 49 1.84 -10.40 -23.22
N TRP A 50 2.75 -10.86 -22.35
CA TRP A 50 4.17 -10.54 -22.44
C TRP A 50 4.86 -11.19 -23.64
N VAL A 51 4.54 -12.42 -24.02
CA VAL A 51 5.07 -13.06 -25.24
C VAL A 51 4.66 -12.27 -26.48
N VAL A 52 3.39 -11.85 -26.54
CA VAL A 52 2.88 -10.97 -27.60
C VAL A 52 3.64 -9.64 -27.60
N ALA A 53 3.76 -9.00 -26.44
CA ALA A 53 4.47 -7.73 -26.28
C ALA A 53 5.94 -7.83 -26.71
N MET A 54 6.65 -8.90 -26.34
CA MET A 54 8.04 -9.13 -26.74
C MET A 54 8.18 -9.39 -28.23
N THR A 55 7.20 -10.08 -28.84
CA THR A 55 7.18 -10.29 -30.30
C THR A 55 7.01 -8.95 -31.04
N VAL A 56 6.13 -8.07 -30.54
CA VAL A 56 5.95 -6.70 -31.05
C VAL A 56 7.24 -5.89 -30.88
N LEU A 57 7.89 -5.97 -29.72
CA LEU A 57 9.15 -5.28 -29.44
C LEU A 57 10.28 -5.75 -30.37
N ALA A 58 10.42 -7.06 -30.56
CA ALA A 58 11.45 -7.60 -31.46
C ALA A 58 11.22 -7.13 -32.91
N THR A 59 9.96 -7.16 -33.37
CA THR A 59 9.57 -6.64 -34.69
C THR A 59 9.86 -5.15 -34.84
N LEU A 60 9.61 -4.37 -33.79
CA LEU A 60 9.98 -2.96 -33.74
C LEU A 60 11.49 -2.77 -33.92
N LEU A 61 12.30 -3.47 -33.13
CA LEU A 61 13.75 -3.28 -33.15
C LEU A 61 14.35 -3.67 -34.51
N SER A 62 13.80 -4.72 -35.15
CA SER A 62 14.26 -5.19 -36.46
C SER A 62 13.80 -4.31 -37.63
N VAL A 63 12.54 -3.84 -37.62
CA VAL A 63 11.94 -3.16 -38.79
C VAL A 63 11.79 -1.65 -38.55
N GLY A 64 11.21 -1.25 -37.42
CA GLY A 64 10.85 0.14 -37.16
C GLY A 64 12.04 1.09 -37.04
N SER A 65 13.18 0.59 -36.56
CA SER A 65 14.41 1.37 -36.42
C SER A 65 15.11 1.65 -37.76
N ASP A 66 14.94 0.79 -38.77
CA ASP A 66 15.70 0.84 -40.04
C ASP A 66 14.91 1.53 -41.18
N LEU A 67 13.58 1.46 -41.16
CA LEU A 67 12.71 1.87 -42.28
C LEU A 67 12.96 3.30 -42.82
N LEU A 68 13.16 4.28 -41.94
CA LEU A 68 13.37 5.68 -42.31
C LEU A 68 14.86 6.09 -42.36
N PRO A 69 15.71 5.70 -41.39
CA PRO A 69 17.13 6.05 -41.43
C PRO A 69 17.87 5.49 -42.64
N ARG A 70 17.56 4.25 -43.07
CA ARG A 70 18.25 3.60 -44.19
C ARG A 70 18.10 4.35 -45.51
N GLU A 71 16.90 4.84 -45.83
CA GLU A 71 16.68 5.61 -47.06
C GLU A 71 17.34 7.00 -47.03
N ARG A 72 17.53 7.55 -45.83
CA ARG A 72 18.26 8.81 -45.66
C ARG A 72 19.75 8.62 -45.89
N GLN A 73 20.32 7.53 -45.37
CA GLN A 73 21.73 7.18 -45.57
C GLN A 73 22.01 6.83 -47.04
N ALA A 74 21.08 6.16 -47.71
CA ALA A 74 21.16 5.85 -49.14
C ALA A 74 20.96 7.07 -50.07
N GLY A 75 20.67 8.26 -49.53
CA GLY A 75 20.49 9.50 -50.30
C GLY A 75 19.20 9.59 -51.12
N THR A 76 18.35 8.54 -51.13
CA THR A 76 17.11 8.47 -51.91
C THR A 76 16.07 9.50 -51.46
N MET A 77 16.08 9.86 -50.18
CA MET A 77 15.18 10.88 -49.61
C MET A 77 15.37 12.27 -50.23
N ARG A 78 16.61 12.67 -50.56
CA ARG A 78 16.88 13.98 -51.19
C ARG A 78 16.23 14.12 -52.57
N PHE A 79 16.06 13.00 -53.28
CA PHE A 79 15.36 12.99 -54.55
C PHE A 79 13.83 13.10 -54.36
N LEU A 80 13.27 12.36 -53.39
CA LEU A 80 11.84 12.39 -53.08
C LEU A 80 11.37 13.71 -52.47
N GLU A 81 12.23 14.41 -51.73
CA GLU A 81 11.98 15.76 -51.18
C GLU A 81 11.69 16.79 -52.29
N ARG A 82 12.25 16.60 -53.50
CA ARG A 82 12.01 17.49 -54.65
C ARG A 82 10.66 17.25 -55.33
N LEU A 83 9.96 16.16 -54.99
CA LEU A 83 8.69 15.78 -55.61
C LEU A 83 7.51 16.06 -54.66
N PRO A 84 6.63 17.04 -54.96
CA PRO A 84 5.62 17.53 -54.01
C PRO A 84 4.62 16.47 -53.54
N LYS A 85 4.36 15.42 -54.34
CA LYS A 85 3.46 14.31 -54.00
C LYS A 85 4.18 13.00 -53.62
N GLY A 86 5.48 12.89 -53.86
CA GLY A 86 6.24 11.64 -53.71
C GLY A 86 6.45 11.23 -52.24
N LEU A 87 6.86 12.19 -51.40
CA LEU A 87 7.23 11.93 -50.01
C LEU A 87 6.06 11.40 -49.16
N GLY A 88 4.84 11.92 -49.38
CA GLY A 88 3.66 11.46 -48.66
C GLY A 88 3.26 10.02 -49.01
N ARG A 89 3.45 9.59 -50.27
CA ARG A 89 3.15 8.23 -50.71
C ARG A 89 4.18 7.23 -50.18
N ALA A 90 5.47 7.58 -50.25
CA ALA A 90 6.56 6.75 -49.69
C ALA A 90 6.44 6.60 -48.17
N PHE A 91 6.07 7.68 -47.46
CA PHE A 91 5.81 7.59 -46.02
C PHE A 91 4.62 6.67 -45.71
N ARG A 92 3.50 6.81 -46.43
CA ARG A 92 2.33 5.95 -46.24
C ARG A 92 2.65 4.48 -46.47
N SER A 93 3.41 4.12 -47.52
CA SER A 93 3.78 2.72 -47.75
C SER A 93 4.63 2.14 -46.63
N LYS A 94 5.59 2.91 -46.10
CA LYS A 94 6.40 2.49 -44.94
C LYS A 94 5.56 2.30 -43.69
N LEU A 95 4.67 3.25 -43.42
CA LEU A 95 3.73 3.16 -42.31
C LEU A 95 2.81 1.94 -42.47
N THR A 96 2.33 1.65 -43.68
CA THR A 96 1.50 0.47 -43.94
C THR A 96 2.27 -0.83 -43.74
N ILE A 97 3.50 -0.95 -44.23
CA ILE A 97 4.33 -2.15 -43.98
C ILE A 97 4.64 -2.29 -42.49
N PHE A 98 4.95 -1.19 -41.81
CA PHE A 98 5.18 -1.22 -40.37
C PHE A 98 3.94 -1.67 -39.59
N ALA A 99 2.77 -1.12 -39.92
CA ALA A 99 1.50 -1.53 -39.31
C ALA A 99 1.19 -3.01 -39.58
N LEU A 100 1.37 -3.48 -40.82
CA LEU A 100 1.18 -4.89 -41.16
C LEU A 100 2.17 -5.80 -40.41
N ALA A 101 3.42 -5.38 -40.27
CA ALA A 101 4.42 -6.12 -39.49
C ALA A 101 4.03 -6.18 -38.01
N LEU A 102 3.53 -5.10 -37.42
CA LEU A 102 3.07 -5.06 -36.03
C LEU A 102 1.83 -5.94 -35.82
N VAL A 103 0.84 -5.89 -36.72
CA VAL A 103 -0.33 -6.80 -36.68
C VAL A 103 0.11 -8.25 -36.81
N GLY A 104 1.00 -8.54 -37.76
CA GLY A 104 1.60 -9.85 -37.93
C GLY A 104 2.33 -10.32 -36.68
N ALA A 105 3.06 -9.43 -36.00
CA ALA A 105 3.76 -9.72 -34.75
C ALA A 105 2.78 -10.05 -33.61
N VAL A 106 1.68 -9.31 -33.48
CA VAL A 106 0.65 -9.61 -32.47
C VAL A 106 0.06 -11.00 -32.71
N VAL A 107 -0.36 -11.29 -33.95
CA VAL A 107 -0.93 -12.59 -34.31
C VAL A 107 0.10 -13.70 -34.11
N TYR A 108 1.33 -13.50 -34.56
CA TYR A 108 2.39 -14.50 -34.45
C TYR A 108 2.80 -14.77 -33.01
N GLY A 109 2.94 -13.74 -32.18
CA GLY A 109 3.21 -13.88 -30.74
C GLY A 109 2.10 -14.65 -30.01
N GLY A 110 0.84 -14.41 -30.37
CA GLY A 110 -0.30 -15.16 -29.85
C GLY A 110 -0.25 -16.64 -30.26
N LEU A 111 0.09 -16.92 -31.53
CA LEU A 111 0.29 -18.30 -32.01
C LEU A 111 1.46 -18.99 -31.31
N LEU A 112 2.57 -18.29 -31.04
CA LEU A 112 3.72 -18.83 -30.33
C LEU A 112 3.38 -19.17 -28.87
N ALA A 113 2.64 -18.31 -28.18
CA ALA A 113 2.18 -18.56 -26.82
C ALA A 113 1.21 -19.75 -26.77
N ALA A 114 0.25 -19.81 -27.71
CA ALA A 114 -0.67 -20.93 -27.83
C ALA A 114 0.05 -22.25 -28.13
N LEU A 115 1.06 -22.22 -29.02
CA LEU A 115 1.88 -23.39 -29.33
C LEU A 115 2.69 -23.84 -28.13
N ALA A 116 3.31 -22.92 -27.38
CA ALA A 116 4.10 -23.22 -26.20
C ALA A 116 3.26 -23.88 -25.09
N SER A 117 2.06 -23.34 -24.82
CA SER A 117 1.10 -23.94 -23.88
C SER A 117 0.63 -25.31 -24.39
N LEU A 118 0.16 -25.42 -25.65
CA LEU A 118 -0.31 -26.69 -26.22
C LEU A 118 0.74 -27.81 -26.14
N VAL A 119 2.01 -27.51 -26.46
CA VAL A 119 3.11 -28.48 -26.40
C VAL A 119 3.41 -28.91 -24.97
N ARG A 120 3.24 -28.04 -23.97
CA ARG A 120 3.66 -28.30 -22.59
C ARG A 120 2.54 -28.81 -21.68
N THR A 121 1.33 -28.26 -21.83
CA THR A 121 0.18 -28.53 -20.96
C THR A 121 -0.90 -29.36 -21.65
N GLY A 122 -0.86 -29.47 -22.99
CA GLY A 122 -1.85 -30.20 -23.79
C GLY A 122 -3.15 -29.41 -24.04
N HIS A 123 -3.24 -28.16 -23.57
CA HIS A 123 -4.43 -27.32 -23.68
C HIS A 123 -4.05 -25.95 -24.26
N LEU A 124 -5.04 -25.15 -24.69
CA LEU A 124 -4.82 -23.77 -25.09
C LEU A 124 -4.89 -22.86 -23.86
N PRO A 125 -4.08 -21.78 -23.79
CA PRO A 125 -4.15 -20.85 -22.66
C PRO A 125 -5.53 -20.21 -22.59
N GLU A 126 -6.05 -20.04 -21.37
CA GLU A 126 -7.23 -19.22 -21.16
C GLU A 126 -6.90 -17.76 -21.48
N GLY A 127 -7.77 -17.08 -22.24
CA GLY A 127 -7.61 -15.64 -22.46
C GLY A 127 -6.59 -15.22 -23.52
N VAL A 128 -6.15 -16.10 -24.43
CA VAL A 128 -5.34 -15.71 -25.64
C VAL A 128 -5.98 -14.56 -26.42
N LEU A 129 -7.31 -14.42 -26.35
CA LEU A 129 -8.10 -13.34 -26.95
C LEU A 129 -8.89 -12.53 -25.90
N GLY A 130 -8.61 -12.74 -24.61
CA GLY A 130 -9.31 -12.07 -23.52
C GLY A 130 -9.03 -10.58 -23.56
N ALA A 131 -10.08 -9.75 -23.49
CA ALA A 131 -9.92 -8.30 -23.51
C ALA A 131 -9.08 -7.80 -22.32
N ALA A 132 -8.99 -8.53 -21.21
CA ALA A 132 -8.38 -8.13 -19.94
C ALA A 132 -6.83 -8.08 -19.95
N THR A 133 -6.17 -8.47 -21.03
CA THR A 133 -4.69 -8.59 -21.09
C THR A 133 -4.06 -7.80 -22.24
N ILE A 134 -4.79 -6.83 -22.79
CA ILE A 134 -4.35 -6.05 -23.95
C ILE A 134 -3.35 -4.93 -23.59
N GLU A 135 -3.17 -4.64 -22.30
CA GLU A 135 -2.39 -3.52 -21.79
C GLU A 135 -0.89 -3.62 -22.13
N PRO A 136 -0.18 -4.75 -21.87
CA PRO A 136 1.25 -4.85 -22.23
C PRO A 136 1.50 -4.76 -23.76
N PRO A 137 0.73 -5.45 -24.63
CA PRO A 137 0.84 -5.27 -26.07
C PRO A 137 0.59 -3.83 -26.53
N LEU A 138 -0.40 -3.14 -25.97
CA LEU A 138 -0.68 -1.74 -26.31
C LEU A 138 0.43 -0.79 -25.84
N ALA A 139 1.01 -1.04 -24.67
CA ALA A 139 2.15 -0.24 -24.17
C ALA A 139 3.37 -0.39 -25.08
N VAL A 140 3.70 -1.62 -25.47
CA VAL A 140 4.81 -1.87 -26.41
C VAL A 140 4.50 -1.33 -27.80
N LEU A 141 3.25 -1.43 -28.27
CA LEU A 141 2.83 -0.82 -29.52
C LEU A 141 2.98 0.71 -29.49
N GLY A 142 2.57 1.35 -28.39
CA GLY A 142 2.76 2.78 -28.19
C GLY A 142 4.23 3.18 -28.25
N LEU A 143 5.10 2.46 -27.54
CA LEU A 143 6.55 2.64 -27.61
C LEU A 143 7.07 2.43 -29.04
N ALA A 144 6.60 1.40 -29.74
CA ALA A 144 7.00 1.08 -31.10
C ALA A 144 6.68 2.21 -32.08
N LEU A 145 5.48 2.78 -31.97
CA LEU A 145 5.08 3.91 -32.79
C LEU A 145 5.90 5.16 -32.47
N TRP A 146 6.27 5.38 -31.20
CA TRP A 146 7.14 6.49 -30.81
C TRP A 146 8.58 6.32 -31.30
N VAL A 147 9.14 5.12 -31.28
CA VAL A 147 10.45 4.83 -31.89
C VAL A 147 10.42 5.11 -33.39
N PHE A 148 9.35 4.68 -34.08
CA PHE A 148 9.14 5.01 -35.49
C PHE A 148 8.99 6.53 -35.72
N ALA A 149 8.26 7.22 -34.86
CA ALA A 149 8.12 8.67 -34.93
C ALA A 149 9.46 9.37 -34.76
N VAL A 150 10.23 9.01 -33.73
CA VAL A 150 11.53 9.62 -33.43
C VAL A 150 12.58 9.28 -34.49
N SER A 151 12.54 8.09 -35.10
CA SER A 151 13.42 7.75 -36.23
C SER A 151 13.16 8.63 -37.47
N ALA A 152 11.97 9.24 -37.57
CA ALA A 152 11.70 10.27 -38.55
C ALA A 152 12.45 11.57 -38.27
N TRP A 153 13.03 11.81 -37.09
CA TRP A 153 13.72 13.07 -36.76
C TRP A 153 15.22 12.86 -36.49
N ILE A 154 15.57 11.69 -35.94
CA ILE A 154 16.93 11.29 -35.58
C ILE A 154 17.54 10.42 -36.69
N PRO A 155 18.68 10.80 -37.29
CA PRO A 155 19.28 10.04 -38.40
C PRO A 155 19.89 8.70 -38.00
N ASN A 156 20.23 8.53 -36.73
CA ASN A 156 20.86 7.33 -36.21
C ASN A 156 19.79 6.41 -35.61
N SER A 157 19.56 5.26 -36.23
CA SER A 157 18.59 4.26 -35.79
C SER A 157 18.86 3.77 -34.36
N ALA A 158 20.14 3.68 -33.96
CA ALA A 158 20.53 3.25 -32.62
C ALA A 158 20.09 4.24 -31.52
N LEU A 159 19.95 5.53 -31.86
CA LEU A 159 19.50 6.56 -30.93
C LEU A 159 17.98 6.74 -30.89
N ALA A 160 17.24 6.17 -31.83
CA ALA A 160 15.79 6.35 -31.91
C ALA A 160 15.07 5.74 -30.69
N LEU A 161 15.51 4.57 -30.23
CA LEU A 161 14.95 3.90 -29.05
C LEU A 161 15.15 4.71 -27.75
N PRO A 162 16.39 5.05 -27.34
CA PRO A 162 16.59 5.81 -26.10
C PRO A 162 15.95 7.20 -26.17
N ALA A 163 15.95 7.85 -27.34
CA ALA A 163 15.28 9.14 -27.49
C ALA A 163 13.75 9.05 -27.41
N ALA A 164 13.14 7.99 -27.96
CA ALA A 164 11.71 7.74 -27.79
C ALA A 164 11.36 7.43 -26.33
N ALA A 165 12.19 6.64 -25.64
CA ALA A 165 12.01 6.36 -24.22
C ALA A 165 12.09 7.64 -23.38
N LEU A 166 13.11 8.48 -23.61
CA LEU A 166 13.24 9.78 -22.93
C LEU A 166 12.08 10.73 -23.24
N LEU A 167 11.59 10.75 -24.49
CA LEU A 167 10.47 11.58 -24.88
C LEU A 167 9.16 11.11 -24.22
N ILE A 168 8.88 9.80 -24.21
CA ILE A 168 7.73 9.24 -23.50
C ILE A 168 7.87 9.49 -22.00
N ALA A 169 9.07 9.33 -21.43
CA ALA A 169 9.29 9.62 -20.01
C ALA A 169 9.03 11.09 -19.70
N GLY A 170 9.54 12.03 -20.51
CA GLY A 170 9.31 13.46 -20.34
C GLY A 170 7.85 13.87 -20.52
N LEU A 171 7.18 13.37 -21.56
CA LEU A 171 5.76 13.63 -21.81
C LEU A 171 4.85 12.89 -20.82
N GLY A 172 5.25 11.72 -20.35
CA GLY A 172 4.50 10.87 -19.42
C GLY A 172 4.73 11.22 -17.95
N TRP A 173 5.80 11.96 -17.63
CA TRP A 173 6.16 12.32 -16.26
C TRP A 173 5.02 12.95 -15.46
N PRO A 174 4.23 13.91 -16.00
CA PRO A 174 3.11 14.48 -15.25
C PRO A 174 1.96 13.50 -15.01
N ILE A 175 1.92 12.37 -15.71
CA ILE A 175 0.82 11.38 -15.66
C ILE A 175 1.21 10.21 -14.76
N TRP A 176 2.49 9.86 -14.76
CA TRP A 176 3.04 8.73 -14.02
C TRP A 176 2.59 8.68 -12.55
N PRO A 177 2.63 9.79 -11.79
CA PRO A 177 2.24 9.73 -10.40
C PRO A 177 0.72 9.61 -10.20
N ALA A 178 -0.09 10.13 -11.12
CA ALA A 178 -1.53 9.93 -11.09
C ALA A 178 -1.91 8.47 -11.38
N MET A 179 -1.12 7.77 -12.20
CA MET A 179 -1.32 6.36 -12.54
C MET A 179 -0.78 5.39 -11.47
N THR A 180 0.20 5.79 -10.67
CA THR A 180 0.88 4.94 -9.68
C THR A 180 0.47 5.21 -8.25
N SER A 181 -0.31 6.26 -7.99
CA SER A 181 -0.83 6.53 -6.65
C SER A 181 -1.82 5.45 -6.23
N ASP A 182 -1.70 4.93 -5.01
CA ASP A 182 -2.69 4.03 -4.41
C ASP A 182 -4.09 4.66 -4.33
N PHE A 183 -4.14 6.00 -4.40
CA PHE A 183 -5.36 6.81 -4.31
C PHE A 183 -6.19 6.80 -5.58
N PHE A 184 -5.55 6.62 -6.74
CA PHE A 184 -6.24 6.53 -8.01
C PHE A 184 -5.74 5.31 -8.77
N ARG A 185 -6.44 4.20 -8.59
CA ARG A 185 -6.33 3.09 -9.53
C ARG A 185 -7.03 3.55 -10.81
N PRO A 186 -6.29 3.82 -11.91
CA PRO A 186 -6.94 4.11 -13.17
C PRO A 186 -7.86 2.94 -13.50
N THR A 187 -9.06 3.25 -13.93
CA THR A 187 -9.93 2.22 -14.48
C THR A 187 -9.24 1.60 -15.69
N VAL A 188 -9.55 0.33 -15.98
CA VAL A 188 -9.02 -0.35 -17.17
C VAL A 188 -9.29 0.46 -18.45
N GLY A 189 -10.45 1.14 -18.51
CA GLY A 189 -10.80 2.05 -19.60
C GLY A 189 -9.88 3.27 -19.71
N GLU A 190 -9.56 3.94 -18.59
CA GLU A 190 -8.63 5.08 -18.57
C GLU A 190 -7.21 4.67 -19.01
N GLY A 191 -6.71 3.52 -18.52
CA GLY A 191 -5.42 2.98 -18.94
C GLY A 191 -5.37 2.72 -20.45
N ARG A 192 -6.42 2.09 -21.01
CA ARG A 192 -6.51 1.86 -22.46
C ARG A 192 -6.62 3.14 -23.26
N ALA A 193 -7.44 4.10 -22.82
CA ALA A 193 -7.58 5.38 -23.47
C ALA A 193 -6.23 6.12 -23.54
N PHE A 194 -5.46 6.10 -22.44
CA PHE A 194 -4.12 6.66 -22.41
C PHE A 194 -3.19 6.00 -23.44
N LEU A 195 -3.16 4.67 -23.51
CA LEU A 195 -2.31 3.93 -24.46
C LEU A 195 -2.71 4.19 -25.92
N VAL A 196 -4.03 4.28 -26.20
CA VAL A 196 -4.56 4.62 -27.54
C VAL A 196 -4.18 6.04 -27.93
N LEU A 197 -4.37 7.02 -27.05
CA LEU A 197 -3.99 8.42 -27.28
C LEU A 197 -2.47 8.54 -27.50
N THR A 198 -1.67 7.83 -26.71
CA THR A 198 -0.21 7.78 -26.85
C THR A 198 0.19 7.25 -28.23
N SER A 199 -0.47 6.19 -28.69
CA SER A 199 -0.23 5.58 -30.00
C SER A 199 -0.65 6.49 -31.16
N ALA A 200 -1.83 7.12 -31.06
CA ALA A 200 -2.31 8.08 -32.05
C ALA A 200 -1.41 9.32 -32.12
N GLY A 201 -0.94 9.81 -30.96
CA GLY A 201 0.01 10.92 -30.84
C GLY A 201 1.32 10.62 -31.56
N ALA A 202 1.87 9.42 -31.39
CA ALA A 202 3.08 9.00 -32.10
C ALA A 202 2.90 9.03 -33.64
N LEU A 203 1.78 8.53 -34.16
CA LEU A 203 1.47 8.56 -35.59
C LEU A 203 1.33 10.00 -36.13
N ALA A 204 0.60 10.85 -35.41
CA ALA A 204 0.43 12.26 -35.76
C ALA A 204 1.78 12.99 -35.73
N SER A 205 2.61 12.70 -34.73
CA SER A 205 3.95 13.25 -34.55
C SER A 205 4.91 12.83 -35.67
N ALA A 206 4.91 11.54 -36.04
CA ALA A 206 5.66 11.01 -37.17
C ALA A 206 5.26 11.69 -38.49
N TRP A 207 3.95 11.80 -38.73
CA TRP A 207 3.41 12.44 -39.92
C TRP A 207 3.77 13.93 -39.98
N ALA A 208 3.62 14.67 -38.87
CA ALA A 208 3.92 16.09 -38.82
C ALA A 208 5.39 16.37 -39.12
N ALA A 209 6.30 15.59 -38.54
CA ALA A 209 7.72 15.75 -38.79
C ALA A 209 8.12 15.34 -40.22
N ALA A 210 7.55 14.25 -40.73
CA ALA A 210 7.79 13.81 -42.10
C ALA A 210 7.22 14.81 -43.12
N VAL A 211 5.99 15.27 -42.94
CA VAL A 211 5.29 16.10 -43.94
C VAL A 211 5.60 17.58 -43.77
N PHE A 212 5.47 18.18 -42.59
CA PHE A 212 5.72 19.61 -42.42
C PHE A 212 7.21 19.90 -42.27
N GLY A 213 7.91 19.07 -41.50
CA GLY A 213 9.34 19.25 -41.23
C GLY A 213 10.20 19.12 -42.48
N SER A 214 10.04 18.02 -43.23
CA SER A 214 10.92 17.74 -44.38
C SER A 214 10.50 18.46 -45.68
N ARG A 215 9.20 18.69 -45.93
CA ARG A 215 8.75 19.32 -47.19
C ARG A 215 9.17 20.77 -47.36
N LEU A 216 9.32 21.50 -46.25
CA LEU A 216 9.65 22.92 -46.32
C LEU A 216 11.16 23.17 -46.53
N GLY A 217 11.96 22.12 -46.79
CA GLY A 217 13.42 22.22 -46.86
C GLY A 217 14.04 22.74 -45.55
N ARG A 218 13.26 22.70 -44.46
CA ARG A 218 13.64 23.24 -43.16
C ARG A 218 14.57 22.27 -42.45
N SER A 219 15.43 22.82 -41.60
CA SER A 219 16.44 22.06 -40.86
C SER A 219 15.83 20.92 -40.03
N ARG A 220 16.64 19.90 -39.70
CA ARG A 220 16.22 18.77 -38.84
C ARG A 220 15.59 19.21 -37.52
N ARG A 221 16.03 20.35 -36.99
CA ARG A 221 15.50 20.96 -35.78
C ARG A 221 14.02 21.29 -35.91
N VAL A 222 13.57 21.76 -37.08
CA VAL A 222 12.16 22.09 -37.32
C VAL A 222 11.30 20.83 -37.42
N ALA A 223 11.80 19.76 -38.06
CA ALA A 223 11.08 18.50 -38.10
C ALA A 223 10.91 17.89 -36.70
N ALA A 224 11.98 17.89 -35.90
CA ALA A 224 11.93 17.45 -34.51
C ALA A 224 10.97 18.31 -33.69
N LEU A 225 11.04 19.63 -33.79
CA LEU A 225 10.15 20.53 -33.06
C LEU A 225 8.68 20.32 -33.45
N ALA A 226 8.36 20.17 -34.73
CA ALA A 226 7.00 19.87 -35.19
C ALA A 226 6.48 18.55 -34.61
N GLY A 227 7.33 17.51 -34.60
CA GLY A 227 7.02 16.23 -33.97
C GLY A 227 6.75 16.36 -32.47
N ILE A 228 7.66 17.02 -31.73
CA ILE A 228 7.52 17.23 -30.28
C ILE A 228 6.24 18.01 -29.95
N VAL A 229 5.96 19.10 -30.67
CA VAL A 229 4.76 19.93 -30.45
C VAL A 229 3.48 19.12 -30.66
N VAL A 230 3.38 18.36 -31.76
CA VAL A 230 2.21 17.50 -32.02
C VAL A 230 2.10 16.40 -30.97
N GLY A 231 3.24 15.86 -30.52
CA GLY A 231 3.31 14.91 -29.41
C GLY A 231 2.75 15.48 -28.11
N ALA A 232 3.20 16.67 -27.72
CA ALA A 232 2.72 17.37 -26.54
C ALA A 232 1.20 17.65 -26.60
N VAL A 233 0.70 18.09 -27.76
CA VAL A 233 -0.74 18.30 -27.97
C VAL A 233 -1.53 17.00 -27.83
N ALA A 234 -1.01 15.88 -28.32
CA ALA A 234 -1.66 14.58 -28.16
C ALA A 234 -1.67 14.07 -26.71
N PHE A 235 -0.67 14.46 -25.89
CA PHE A 235 -0.59 14.14 -24.47
C PHE A 235 -1.39 15.10 -23.58
N ALA A 236 -1.75 16.28 -24.08
CA ALA A 236 -2.45 17.32 -23.32
C ALA A 236 -3.75 16.82 -22.63
N PRO A 237 -4.62 16.00 -23.26
CA PRO A 237 -5.80 15.45 -22.56
C PRO A 237 -5.42 14.64 -21.32
N SER A 238 -4.34 13.85 -21.39
CA SER A 238 -3.85 13.04 -20.28
C SER A 238 -3.21 13.91 -19.19
N TRP A 239 -2.55 15.01 -19.56
CA TRP A 239 -2.06 16.01 -18.60
C TRP A 239 -3.20 16.73 -17.89
N ILE A 240 -4.25 17.13 -18.60
CA ILE A 240 -5.43 17.76 -18.02
C ILE A 240 -6.13 16.78 -17.07
N TRP A 241 -6.28 15.53 -17.48
CA TRP A 241 -6.84 14.46 -16.63
C TRP A 241 -6.01 14.27 -15.35
N ALA A 242 -4.68 14.16 -15.48
CA ALA A 242 -3.79 14.02 -14.33
C ALA A 242 -3.87 15.26 -13.41
N GLY A 243 -3.83 16.46 -13.99
CA GLY A 243 -4.00 17.73 -13.27
C GLY A 243 -5.31 17.79 -12.49
N ALA A 244 -6.44 17.44 -13.10
CA ALA A 244 -7.73 17.40 -12.43
C ALA A 244 -7.76 16.39 -11.26
N ARG A 245 -7.06 15.26 -11.39
CA ARG A 245 -6.89 14.29 -10.30
C ARG A 245 -6.00 14.84 -9.19
N TYR A 246 -4.91 15.53 -9.51
CA TYR A 246 -4.05 16.17 -8.51
C TYR A 246 -4.79 17.26 -7.74
N VAL A 247 -5.60 18.08 -8.42
CA VAL A 247 -6.42 19.10 -7.74
C VAL A 247 -7.41 18.44 -6.77
N LYS A 248 -8.02 17.32 -7.17
CA LYS A 248 -8.87 16.51 -6.26
C LYS A 248 -8.11 15.91 -5.08
N LEU A 249 -6.81 15.64 -5.21
CA LEU A 249 -5.97 15.16 -4.11
C LEU A 249 -5.55 16.29 -3.18
N SER A 250 -5.16 17.45 -3.71
CA SER A 250 -4.80 18.60 -2.90
C SER A 250 -5.99 19.18 -2.14
N THR A 251 -7.21 18.90 -2.61
CA THR A 251 -8.49 19.22 -1.97
C THR A 251 -9.12 18.01 -1.30
N ALA A 252 -8.41 16.88 -1.19
CA ALA A 252 -8.95 15.71 -0.52
C ALA A 252 -9.21 16.06 0.96
N PRO A 253 -10.37 15.65 1.50
CA PRO A 253 -10.71 15.90 2.89
C PRO A 253 -9.69 15.24 3.81
N PHE A 254 -9.62 15.76 5.04
CA PHE A 254 -8.82 15.16 6.09
C PHE A 254 -9.18 13.68 6.29
N THR A 255 -8.20 12.90 6.71
CA THR A 255 -8.47 11.58 7.28
C THR A 255 -8.01 11.55 8.72
N ILE A 256 -8.84 11.00 9.60
CA ILE A 256 -8.48 10.69 10.98
C ILE A 256 -7.45 9.56 10.94
N GLU A 257 -6.21 9.85 11.35
CA GLU A 257 -5.10 8.89 11.42
C GLU A 257 -5.07 8.18 12.76
N THR A 258 -5.40 8.90 13.84
CA THR A 258 -5.50 8.38 15.21
C THR A 258 -6.58 9.12 15.99
N GLY A 259 -7.22 8.43 16.93
CA GLY A 259 -8.15 9.04 17.88
C GLY A 259 -7.97 8.45 19.27
N MET A 260 -8.11 9.29 20.29
CA MET A 260 -8.15 8.89 21.70
C MET A 260 -9.29 9.63 22.39
N VAL A 261 -9.94 9.00 23.37
CA VAL A 261 -11.01 9.63 24.14
C VAL A 261 -10.50 9.98 25.53
N GLY A 262 -10.86 11.17 26.02
CA GLY A 262 -10.50 11.66 27.34
C GLY A 262 -11.17 10.86 28.46
N ALA A 263 -10.59 10.92 29.67
CA ALA A 263 -11.16 10.31 30.87
C ALA A 263 -12.58 10.86 31.10
N GLY A 264 -13.58 9.99 31.03
CA GLY A 264 -15.00 10.36 31.15
C GLY A 264 -15.81 10.30 29.85
N ALA A 265 -15.20 9.97 28.71
CA ALA A 265 -15.87 9.76 27.44
C ALA A 265 -16.70 10.95 26.91
N SER A 266 -16.43 12.17 27.40
CA SER A 266 -17.06 13.41 26.95
C SER A 266 -16.30 14.11 25.82
N ARG A 267 -15.01 13.79 25.61
CA ARG A 267 -14.17 14.42 24.57
C ARG A 267 -13.32 13.39 23.82
N ALA A 268 -13.12 13.59 22.52
CA ALA A 268 -12.13 12.87 21.71
C ALA A 268 -11.07 13.80 21.16
N PHE A 269 -9.81 13.38 21.21
CA PHE A 269 -8.69 14.02 20.56
C PHE A 269 -8.38 13.23 19.29
N LEU A 270 -8.52 13.89 18.13
CA LEU A 270 -8.30 13.29 16.83
C LEU A 270 -7.09 13.93 16.17
N THR A 271 -6.23 13.10 15.62
CA THR A 271 -5.15 13.56 14.74
C THR A 271 -5.60 13.35 13.32
N LEU A 272 -5.75 14.45 12.60
CA LEU A 272 -6.12 14.49 11.21
C LEU A 272 -4.87 14.64 10.36
N THR A 273 -4.83 13.95 9.23
CA THR A 273 -3.86 14.24 8.18
C THR A 273 -4.59 14.52 6.88
N ARG A 274 -4.16 15.57 6.18
CA ARG A 274 -4.37 15.61 4.74
C ARG A 274 -3.42 14.57 4.18
N ARG A 275 -3.91 13.40 3.77
CA ARG A 275 -3.06 12.30 3.29
C ARG A 275 -2.07 12.85 2.25
N PRO A 276 -0.76 12.93 2.56
CA PRO A 276 0.18 13.41 1.57
C PRO A 276 0.29 12.40 0.44
N LEU A 277 0.62 12.90 -0.74
CA LEU A 277 0.95 12.10 -1.91
C LEU A 277 2.16 11.23 -1.59
N ARG A 278 1.92 9.99 -1.15
CA ARG A 278 2.90 9.13 -0.48
C ARG A 278 4.21 8.86 -1.25
N ASN A 279 4.33 9.25 -2.51
CA ASN A 279 5.46 8.91 -3.39
C ASN A 279 5.94 10.04 -4.33
N LEU A 280 5.45 11.28 -4.20
CA LEU A 280 5.74 12.33 -5.20
C LEU A 280 6.73 13.40 -4.76
N PHE A 281 6.78 13.66 -3.46
CA PHE A 281 7.70 14.63 -2.89
C PHE A 281 8.34 13.97 -1.68
N THR A 282 9.66 13.85 -1.74
CA THR A 282 10.50 13.47 -0.60
C THR A 282 10.13 14.34 0.60
N LEU A 283 9.62 13.70 1.66
CA LEU A 283 9.50 14.28 3.00
C LEU A 283 8.77 15.64 3.06
N GLU A 284 7.73 15.89 2.26
CA GLU A 284 6.78 16.93 2.68
C GLU A 284 6.14 16.43 3.98
N GLU A 285 6.50 17.10 5.07
CA GLU A 285 6.00 16.87 6.42
C GLU A 285 4.50 16.59 6.35
N LYS A 286 4.09 15.42 6.84
CA LYS A 286 2.69 15.20 7.15
C LYS A 286 2.25 16.35 8.05
N ARG A 287 1.44 17.26 7.51
CA ARG A 287 0.80 18.28 8.32
C ARG A 287 -0.31 17.59 9.09
N TYR A 288 0.03 17.23 10.31
CA TYR A 288 -0.90 16.74 11.30
C TYR A 288 -1.69 17.92 11.84
N THR A 289 -3.01 17.83 11.80
CA THR A 289 -3.91 18.79 12.45
C THR A 289 -4.59 18.05 13.59
N ALA A 290 -4.33 18.47 14.82
CA ALA A 290 -5.02 17.93 15.98
C ALA A 290 -6.31 18.70 16.24
N ILE A 291 -7.41 17.98 16.47
CA ILE A 291 -8.70 18.55 16.88
C ILE A 291 -9.18 17.90 18.16
N VAL A 292 -10.00 18.64 18.91
CA VAL A 292 -10.76 18.12 20.04
C VAL A 292 -12.24 18.17 19.67
N VAL A 293 -12.91 17.03 19.79
CA VAL A 293 -14.34 16.84 19.53
C VAL A 293 -15.03 16.62 20.89
N ASP A 294 -16.09 17.38 21.15
CA ASP A 294 -17.03 17.13 22.23
C ASP A 294 -18.02 16.05 21.79
N LEU A 295 -18.12 14.98 22.58
CA LEU A 295 -18.87 13.77 22.23
C LEU A 295 -20.34 13.84 22.64
N GLU A 296 -20.75 14.90 23.33
CA GLU A 296 -22.15 15.13 23.68
C GLU A 296 -22.89 15.90 22.58
N ASP A 297 -22.27 16.94 22.01
CA ASP A 297 -22.89 17.80 20.99
C ASP A 297 -22.24 17.73 19.60
N GLY A 298 -21.12 17.01 19.46
CA GLY A 298 -20.36 16.89 18.21
C GLY A 298 -19.54 18.14 17.87
N GLY A 299 -19.54 19.16 18.73
CA GLY A 299 -18.79 20.38 18.56
C GLY A 299 -17.29 20.09 18.53
N TRP A 300 -16.55 20.77 17.67
CA TRP A 300 -15.11 20.56 17.57
C TRP A 300 -14.33 21.86 17.53
N ARG A 301 -13.06 21.80 17.92
CA ARG A 301 -12.11 22.89 17.83
C ARG A 301 -10.74 22.38 17.45
N CYS A 302 -10.00 23.17 16.67
CA CYS A 302 -8.56 22.94 16.51
C CYS A 302 -7.90 23.00 17.89
N ALA A 303 -6.96 22.09 18.16
CA ALA A 303 -6.23 22.06 19.42
C ALA A 303 -5.24 23.25 19.58
N GLY A 304 -5.30 24.27 18.71
CA GLY A 304 -4.40 25.43 18.62
C GLY A 304 -3.48 25.37 17.38
N ASP A 305 -2.70 26.43 17.13
CA ASP A 305 -1.61 26.45 16.13
C ASP A 305 -0.50 25.49 16.56
N TRP A 306 -0.68 24.21 16.28
CA TRP A 306 0.35 23.19 16.43
C TRP A 306 1.23 23.25 15.17
N ASP A 307 2.37 23.93 15.27
CA ASP A 307 3.38 23.91 14.21
C ASP A 307 3.92 22.46 14.06
N ALA A 308 4.12 22.02 12.82
CA ALA A 308 4.42 20.63 12.47
C ALA A 308 5.77 20.12 13.03
N SER A 309 6.58 21.02 13.61
CA SER A 309 7.80 20.70 14.37
C SER A 309 7.54 19.80 15.60
N PHE A 310 6.28 19.70 16.04
CA PHE A 310 5.88 18.87 17.19
C PHE A 310 5.97 17.35 16.98
N VAL A 311 6.00 16.87 15.74
CA VAL A 311 6.11 15.44 15.45
C VAL A 311 7.55 15.05 15.08
N ALA A 312 8.49 16.01 15.02
CA ALA A 312 9.76 15.78 14.35
C ALA A 312 11.05 16.09 15.12
N GLU A 313 11.09 16.83 16.24
CA GLU A 313 12.39 17.31 16.75
C GLU A 313 12.84 16.91 18.17
N ASP A 314 12.16 15.99 18.86
CA ASP A 314 12.81 15.26 19.96
C ASP A 314 12.28 13.82 20.11
N PRO A 315 13.01 12.80 19.63
CA PRO A 315 12.62 11.39 19.78
C PRO A 315 12.66 10.90 21.24
N ASP A 316 13.28 11.66 22.16
CA ASP A 316 13.64 11.17 23.51
C ASP A 316 12.73 11.68 24.63
N SER A 317 11.70 12.49 24.33
CA SER A 317 10.81 12.97 25.39
C SER A 317 9.35 12.99 24.97
N ALA A 318 8.53 12.13 25.59
CA ALA A 318 7.08 12.28 25.61
C ALA A 318 6.69 13.53 26.42
N ARG A 319 7.09 14.71 25.96
CA ARG A 319 6.81 16.03 26.54
C ARG A 319 6.18 16.90 25.48
N LEU A 320 5.06 17.54 25.83
CA LEU A 320 4.42 18.53 24.97
C LEU A 320 5.04 19.90 25.29
N LEU A 321 5.71 20.51 24.30
CA LEU A 321 6.17 21.90 24.36
C LEU A 321 4.98 22.87 24.24
N HIS A 322 4.86 23.83 25.15
CA HIS A 322 3.98 24.97 24.94
C HIS A 322 4.77 26.07 24.22
N SER A 323 4.26 26.64 23.13
CA SER A 323 4.94 27.74 22.44
C SER A 323 4.81 29.02 23.26
N GLY A 324 5.87 29.46 23.92
CA GLY A 324 5.92 30.80 24.52
C GLY A 324 7.10 31.10 25.45
N ASP A 325 7.55 30.15 26.25
CA ASP A 325 8.36 30.47 27.43
C ASP A 325 9.44 29.42 27.81
N GLY A 326 9.62 28.37 27.00
CA GLY A 326 10.70 27.40 27.19
C GLY A 326 10.56 26.53 28.44
N THR A 327 9.37 26.45 29.03
CA THR A 327 9.08 25.55 30.15
C THR A 327 8.48 24.23 29.66
N TYR A 328 8.93 23.12 30.23
CA TYR A 328 8.46 21.77 29.90
C TYR A 328 7.28 21.39 30.81
N ALA A 329 6.13 21.07 30.24
CA ALA A 329 5.03 20.43 30.98
C ALA A 329 4.90 18.95 30.54
N ARG A 330 4.95 18.03 31.51
CA ARG A 330 4.55 16.64 31.30
C ARG A 330 3.03 16.59 31.23
N LEU A 331 2.47 16.59 30.03
CA LEU A 331 1.06 16.30 29.83
C LEU A 331 0.82 14.80 30.06
N ARG A 332 0.45 14.44 31.30
CA ARG A 332 -0.26 13.19 31.55
C ARG A 332 -1.72 13.44 31.18
N LEU A 333 -2.26 12.64 30.27
CA LEU A 333 -3.66 12.65 29.83
C LEU A 333 -4.61 12.41 31.01
N TYR A 334 -4.88 13.47 31.75
CA TYR A 334 -6.02 13.68 32.64
C TYR A 334 -6.39 15.16 32.46
N ASP A 335 -7.67 15.45 32.26
CA ASP A 335 -8.18 16.82 32.06
C ASP A 335 -8.09 17.58 33.39
N ILE A 336 -6.91 18.08 33.74
CA ILE A 336 -6.67 19.05 34.82
C ILE A 336 -5.61 20.02 34.30
N ASP A 337 -5.98 21.29 34.15
CA ASP A 337 -5.06 22.36 33.82
C ASP A 337 -4.12 22.60 35.02
N LEU A 338 -2.96 21.94 35.00
CA LEU A 338 -1.95 21.95 36.05
C LEU A 338 -0.78 22.83 35.61
N SER A 339 -0.90 24.14 35.84
CA SER A 339 0.22 25.07 35.66
C SER A 339 1.11 25.07 36.92
N PRO A 340 2.38 24.64 36.86
CA PRO A 340 3.30 24.86 37.98
C PRO A 340 3.75 26.32 38.01
N LEU A 341 3.60 26.99 39.16
CA LEU A 341 4.31 28.25 39.42
C LEU A 341 5.82 27.97 39.57
N PRO A 342 6.71 28.81 39.01
CA PRO A 342 8.14 28.61 39.14
C PRO A 342 8.58 28.65 40.61
N GLY A 343 9.07 27.53 41.13
CA GLY A 343 9.79 27.48 42.41
C GLY A 343 8.99 27.07 43.66
N SER A 344 7.79 26.50 43.57
CA SER A 344 7.11 25.93 44.75
C SER A 344 6.42 24.59 44.48
N SER A 345 6.62 23.61 45.36
CA SER A 345 5.90 22.33 45.42
C SER A 345 4.49 22.54 45.99
N ARG A 346 3.64 23.27 45.26
CA ARG A 346 2.23 23.54 45.59
C ARG A 346 1.39 23.29 44.33
N MET A 347 0.24 22.65 44.49
CA MET A 347 -0.65 22.23 43.40
C MET A 347 -1.96 23.01 43.53
N LEU A 348 -2.50 23.55 42.43
CA LEU A 348 -3.74 24.33 42.41
C LEU A 348 -4.75 23.67 41.49
N ASP A 349 -6.02 23.68 41.86
CA ASP A 349 -7.14 23.27 41.02
C ASP A 349 -7.40 24.33 39.93
N GLY A 350 -7.33 23.93 38.65
CA GLY A 350 -7.46 24.85 37.50
C GLY A 350 -8.86 25.43 37.25
N VAL A 351 -9.90 24.86 37.85
CA VAL A 351 -11.29 25.36 37.72
C VAL A 351 -11.63 26.31 38.88
N THR A 352 -11.11 26.05 40.08
CA THR A 352 -11.50 26.74 41.32
C THR A 352 -10.41 27.61 41.94
N GLY A 353 -9.15 27.43 41.56
CA GLY A 353 -7.99 28.19 42.07
C GLY A 353 -7.57 27.84 43.51
N LEU A 354 -8.11 26.76 44.10
CA LEU A 354 -7.79 26.33 45.47
C LEU A 354 -6.53 25.47 45.53
N GLU A 355 -5.75 25.63 46.61
CA GLU A 355 -4.52 24.89 46.88
C GLU A 355 -4.84 23.45 47.32
N ILE A 356 -4.39 22.48 46.52
CA ILE A 356 -4.54 21.04 46.81
C ILE A 356 -3.33 20.62 47.66
N PRO A 357 -3.52 20.25 48.94
CA PRO A 357 -2.42 19.78 49.78
C PRO A 357 -1.84 18.46 49.24
N ILE A 358 -0.52 18.40 49.08
CA ILE A 358 0.24 17.27 48.50
C ILE A 358 0.34 16.07 49.47
N GLU A 359 -0.33 16.11 50.62
CA GLU A 359 -0.21 15.08 51.67
C GLU A 359 -1.00 13.79 51.40
N SER A 360 -1.76 13.70 50.31
CA SER A 360 -2.35 12.41 49.89
C SER A 360 -2.12 12.15 48.41
N GLN A 361 -0.94 11.62 48.08
CA GLN A 361 -0.86 10.63 46.99
C GLN A 361 -1.66 9.39 47.42
N THR A 362 -2.98 9.48 47.44
CA THR A 362 -3.79 8.31 47.11
C THR A 362 -3.44 7.97 45.67
N ALA A 363 -2.59 6.95 45.53
CA ALA A 363 -2.00 6.49 44.29
C ALA A 363 -2.99 6.59 43.11
N LEU A 364 -2.72 7.50 42.18
CA LEU A 364 -3.27 7.38 40.84
C LEU A 364 -2.79 6.01 40.31
N PRO A 365 -3.69 5.13 39.84
CA PRO A 365 -3.28 3.81 39.36
C PRO A 365 -2.29 3.99 38.22
N GLN A 366 -1.08 3.45 38.41
CA GLN A 366 -0.07 3.39 37.37
C GLN A 366 -0.55 2.38 36.33
N LEU A 367 -1.28 2.86 35.31
CA LEU A 367 -2.01 2.02 34.36
C LEU A 367 -1.10 1.26 33.37
N ALA A 368 0.18 1.61 33.27
CA ALA A 368 1.18 0.85 32.50
C ALA A 368 2.60 1.10 33.07
N PRO A 369 3.50 0.09 33.01
CA PRO A 369 4.90 0.26 33.40
C PRO A 369 5.63 1.22 32.47
N GLN A 370 6.64 1.88 33.00
CA GLN A 370 7.58 2.75 32.29
C GLN A 370 8.80 1.94 31.84
N PRO A 371 9.60 2.39 30.86
CA PRO A 371 10.86 1.74 30.49
C PRO A 371 11.80 1.46 31.68
N GLY A 372 11.84 2.36 32.66
CA GLY A 372 12.59 2.15 33.91
C GLY A 372 12.15 0.92 34.70
N ASP A 373 10.86 0.55 34.65
CA ASP A 373 10.35 -0.67 35.30
C ASP A 373 10.85 -1.95 34.61
N PHE A 374 11.40 -1.83 33.40
CA PHE A 374 12.10 -2.92 32.69
C PHE A 374 13.62 -2.88 32.88
N GLY A 375 14.15 -2.02 33.75
CA GLY A 375 15.58 -1.82 33.97
C GLY A 375 16.28 -1.03 32.85
N LEU A 376 15.53 -0.23 32.11
CA LEU A 376 15.99 0.46 30.90
C LEU A 376 15.85 1.98 31.03
N GLU A 377 16.60 2.56 31.96
CA GLU A 377 16.52 3.98 32.32
C GLU A 377 17.09 4.92 31.23
N ASP A 378 17.99 4.43 30.37
CA ASP A 378 18.77 5.22 29.39
C ASP A 378 18.39 4.96 27.91
N LEU A 379 17.21 4.39 27.63
CA LEU A 379 16.83 4.01 26.28
C LEU A 379 16.38 5.22 25.43
N THR A 380 17.24 5.69 24.52
CA THR A 380 16.96 6.74 23.51
C THR A 380 16.30 6.22 22.23
N SER A 381 15.92 4.94 22.23
CA SER A 381 15.36 4.27 21.05
C SER A 381 13.84 4.25 21.08
N ARG A 382 13.20 4.14 19.90
CA ARG A 382 11.75 3.90 19.82
C ARG A 382 11.41 2.60 20.55
N TYR A 383 10.40 2.63 21.39
CA TYR A 383 9.90 1.45 22.10
C TYR A 383 8.38 1.37 22.08
N PHE A 384 7.87 0.18 22.37
CA PHE A 384 6.45 -0.14 22.46
C PHE A 384 6.24 -1.11 23.63
N ILE A 385 5.40 -0.70 24.58
CA ILE A 385 4.99 -1.53 25.73
C ILE A 385 3.59 -2.06 25.44
N LYS A 386 3.43 -3.38 25.52
CA LYS A 386 2.18 -4.10 25.30
C LYS A 386 1.98 -5.13 26.40
N TRP A 387 0.86 -5.14 27.07
CA TRP A 387 0.46 -6.28 27.89
C TRP A 387 0.30 -7.55 27.05
N ALA A 388 0.92 -8.62 27.49
CA ALA A 388 0.84 -9.94 26.90
C ALA A 388 -0.11 -10.85 27.70
N GLY A 389 -1.13 -10.30 28.34
CA GLY A 389 -2.22 -11.06 28.97
C GLY A 389 -2.05 -11.27 30.47
N ASN A 390 -0.83 -11.52 30.94
CA ASN A 390 -0.49 -11.62 32.37
C ASN A 390 0.90 -11.03 32.65
N GLY A 391 1.23 -9.94 31.94
CA GLY A 391 2.47 -9.17 32.08
C GLY A 391 2.69 -8.24 30.92
N TYR A 392 3.73 -7.42 30.98
CA TYR A 392 4.01 -6.43 29.95
C TYR A 392 5.23 -6.83 29.13
N VAL A 393 5.15 -6.66 27.82
CA VAL A 393 6.22 -6.88 26.87
C VAL A 393 6.67 -5.53 26.36
N LEU A 394 7.93 -5.20 26.63
CA LEU A 394 8.63 -4.09 26.01
C LEU A 394 9.36 -4.59 24.77
N ARG A 395 9.07 -3.96 23.63
CA ARG A 395 9.82 -4.10 22.38
C ARG A 395 10.49 -2.79 22.07
N TRP A 396 11.76 -2.81 21.69
CA TRP A 396 12.44 -1.60 21.19
C TRP A 396 13.19 -1.88 19.89
N TRP A 397 13.40 -0.81 19.14
CA TRP A 397 14.08 -0.81 17.85
C TRP A 397 15.44 -0.13 17.97
N ASP A 398 16.51 -0.88 17.75
CA ASP A 398 17.82 -0.30 17.43
C ASP A 398 17.81 0.13 15.94
N GLU A 399 18.66 1.08 15.54
CA GLU A 399 18.64 1.81 14.25
C GLU A 399 18.52 0.92 13.00
N GLU A 400 18.82 -0.37 13.12
CA GLU A 400 18.74 -1.31 12.00
C GLU A 400 17.73 -2.48 12.17
N ARG A 401 17.25 -2.85 13.38
CA ARG A 401 16.36 -4.04 13.60
C ARG A 401 15.57 -4.01 14.93
N ILE A 402 14.45 -4.75 14.97
CA ILE A 402 13.84 -5.21 16.25
C ILE A 402 14.84 -6.17 16.90
N ARG A 403 15.43 -5.81 18.04
CA ARG A 403 16.50 -6.63 18.64
C ARG A 403 16.13 -7.30 19.96
N HIS A 404 15.17 -6.79 20.75
CA HIS A 404 14.94 -7.32 22.10
C HIS A 404 13.47 -7.28 22.53
N CYS A 405 13.11 -8.25 23.37
CA CYS A 405 11.79 -8.43 23.94
C CYS A 405 11.97 -8.71 25.44
N VAL A 406 11.67 -7.73 26.27
CA VAL A 406 11.72 -7.88 27.74
C VAL A 406 10.30 -8.00 28.26
N HIS A 407 10.07 -9.04 29.04
CA HIS A 407 8.79 -9.33 29.66
C HIS A 407 8.83 -8.98 31.15
N LEU A 408 7.97 -8.07 31.58
CA LEU A 408 7.73 -7.73 32.98
C LEU A 408 6.59 -8.59 33.52
N ASP A 409 6.92 -9.50 34.42
CA ASP A 409 5.93 -10.25 35.18
C ASP A 409 5.29 -9.34 36.24
N PRO A 410 3.96 -9.13 36.20
CA PRO A 410 3.26 -8.21 37.08
C PRO A 410 3.07 -8.80 38.48
N LYS A 411 3.18 -10.13 38.65
CA LYS A 411 3.11 -10.79 39.96
C LYS A 411 4.41 -10.62 40.72
N THR A 412 5.54 -10.77 40.05
CA THR A 412 6.87 -10.74 40.67
C THR A 412 7.57 -9.38 40.53
N GLY A 413 7.10 -8.52 39.62
CA GLY A 413 7.77 -7.27 39.24
C GLY A 413 9.09 -7.50 38.48
N ARG A 414 9.39 -8.75 38.09
CA ARG A 414 10.66 -9.10 37.47
C ARG A 414 10.58 -8.89 35.95
N ALA A 415 11.48 -8.06 35.43
CA ALA A 415 11.75 -7.96 34.01
C ALA A 415 12.70 -9.08 33.57
N VAL A 416 12.33 -9.82 32.53
CA VAL A 416 13.12 -10.92 32.00
C VAL A 416 13.23 -10.80 30.49
N GLU A 417 14.45 -10.83 29.98
CA GLU A 417 14.66 -10.88 28.53
C GLU A 417 14.39 -12.30 28.02
N LEU A 418 13.52 -12.45 27.02
CA LEU A 418 13.14 -13.77 26.51
C LEU A 418 14.34 -14.56 25.95
N ALA A 419 15.35 -13.85 25.43
CA ALA A 419 16.58 -14.45 24.94
C ALA A 419 17.46 -15.02 26.06
N GLU A 420 17.34 -14.52 27.29
CA GLU A 420 18.04 -15.08 28.46
C GLU A 420 17.37 -16.37 28.93
N LEU A 421 16.03 -16.44 28.87
CA LEU A 421 15.28 -17.64 29.26
C LEU A 421 15.47 -18.78 28.28
N VAL A 422 15.46 -18.48 26.98
CA VAL A 422 15.57 -19.49 25.92
C VAL A 422 16.46 -18.94 24.79
N PRO A 423 17.77 -19.23 24.79
CA PRO A 423 18.74 -18.67 23.84
C PRO A 423 18.39 -18.85 22.36
N GLU A 424 17.59 -19.88 22.03
CA GLU A 424 17.13 -20.14 20.68
C GLU A 424 16.02 -19.20 20.18
N PHE A 425 15.46 -18.32 21.04
CA PHE A 425 14.48 -17.29 20.65
C PHE A 425 15.10 -16.08 19.94
N THR A 426 16.38 -16.16 19.61
CA THR A 426 17.10 -15.11 18.90
C THR A 426 16.62 -14.99 17.45
N ARG A 427 15.80 -13.95 17.17
CA ARG A 427 15.84 -13.09 15.95
C ARG A 427 14.59 -12.90 15.10
N ALA A 428 13.45 -13.59 15.28
CA ALA A 428 12.31 -13.31 14.37
C ALA A 428 10.91 -13.72 14.82
N ALA A 429 10.75 -14.56 15.84
CA ALA A 429 9.42 -15.05 16.20
C ALA A 429 8.71 -14.01 17.08
N TRP A 430 7.53 -13.59 16.65
CA TRP A 430 6.61 -12.80 17.44
C TRP A 430 6.15 -13.70 18.60
N ALA A 431 6.91 -13.74 19.68
CA ALA A 431 6.51 -14.51 20.85
C ALA A 431 5.33 -13.77 21.49
N ASP A 432 4.11 -14.22 21.22
CA ASP A 432 3.00 -13.99 22.13
C ASP A 432 3.32 -14.81 23.39
N ALA A 433 3.86 -14.14 24.40
CA ALA A 433 4.00 -14.72 25.72
C ALA A 433 2.65 -14.65 26.42
N ARG A 434 2.18 -15.75 27.03
CA ARG A 434 1.03 -15.73 27.94
C ARG A 434 1.45 -16.38 29.25
N VAL A 435 1.40 -15.65 30.36
CA VAL A 435 1.73 -16.24 31.67
C VAL A 435 0.51 -17.03 32.15
N GLY A 436 0.63 -18.32 32.37
CA GLY A 436 -0.30 -19.13 33.16
C GLY A 436 -0.16 -18.82 34.66
N SER A 437 -0.62 -19.75 35.50
CA SER A 437 -0.52 -19.56 36.96
C SER A 437 0.94 -19.52 37.44
N SER A 438 1.82 -20.31 36.81
CA SER A 438 3.24 -20.49 37.14
C SER A 438 4.19 -20.65 35.94
N ARG A 439 3.70 -20.75 34.70
CA ARG A 439 4.51 -21.00 33.48
C ARG A 439 4.13 -20.04 32.37
N TRP A 440 5.00 -19.79 31.41
CA TRP A 440 4.78 -18.91 30.26
C TRP A 440 4.59 -19.73 28.99
N LEU A 441 3.51 -19.50 28.26
CA LEU A 441 3.28 -20.08 26.94
C LEU A 441 3.95 -19.21 25.89
N LEU A 442 4.95 -19.75 25.18
CA LEU A 442 5.71 -19.05 24.14
C LEU A 442 5.62 -19.80 22.80
N GLN A 443 5.62 -19.06 21.69
CA GLN A 443 5.73 -19.63 20.34
C GLN A 443 7.21 -19.81 19.96
N ARG A 444 7.69 -21.06 19.86
CA ARG A 444 9.07 -21.41 19.48
C ARG A 444 9.12 -21.96 18.06
N GLY A 445 9.60 -21.16 17.10
CA GLY A 445 9.70 -21.56 15.70
C GLY A 445 8.32 -21.86 15.11
N LEU A 446 8.06 -23.11 14.76
CA LEU A 446 6.74 -23.57 14.29
C LEU A 446 5.84 -24.07 15.43
N GLY A 447 6.36 -24.32 16.64
CA GLY A 447 5.61 -24.93 17.74
C GLY A 447 5.32 -23.98 18.92
N TRP A 448 4.67 -24.52 19.94
CA TRP A 448 4.38 -23.84 21.21
C TRP A 448 5.01 -24.59 22.38
N VAL A 449 5.56 -23.85 23.34
CA VAL A 449 6.21 -24.40 24.53
C VAL A 449 5.74 -23.66 25.78
N TRP A 450 5.53 -24.40 26.86
CA TRP A 450 5.55 -23.87 28.20
C TRP A 450 7.00 -23.57 28.60
N VAL A 451 7.22 -22.48 29.30
CA VAL A 451 8.51 -22.05 29.83
C VAL A 451 8.31 -21.71 31.29
N ASP A 452 9.05 -22.36 32.17
CA ASP A 452 9.14 -21.93 33.56
C ASP A 452 10.00 -20.64 33.61
N PRO A 453 9.45 -19.49 34.03
CA PRO A 453 10.18 -18.23 34.04
C PRO A 453 11.29 -18.15 35.10
N GLU A 454 11.27 -19.04 36.10
CA GLU A 454 12.32 -19.11 37.11
C GLU A 454 13.51 -19.96 36.64
N THR A 455 13.22 -21.09 36.00
CA THR A 455 14.25 -22.08 35.64
C THR A 455 14.64 -22.09 34.16
N GLY A 456 13.85 -21.45 33.29
CA GLY A 456 14.01 -21.50 31.83
C GLY A 456 13.66 -22.86 31.21
N VAL A 457 13.20 -23.83 32.00
CA VAL A 457 12.84 -25.17 31.51
C VAL A 457 11.65 -25.07 30.56
N THR A 458 11.78 -25.66 29.37
CA THR A 458 10.74 -25.63 28.34
C THR A 458 10.06 -26.99 28.16
N GLU A 459 8.73 -27.02 28.05
CA GLU A 459 7.92 -28.21 27.80
C GLU A 459 7.01 -27.99 26.56
N PRO A 460 6.98 -28.90 25.57
CA PRO A 460 6.10 -28.74 24.40
C PRO A 460 4.61 -28.74 24.76
N VAL A 461 3.82 -27.88 24.10
CA VAL A 461 2.36 -27.84 24.29
C VAL A 461 1.66 -28.65 23.20
N ALA A 462 1.32 -29.90 23.51
CA ALA A 462 0.86 -30.89 22.54
C ALA A 462 -0.46 -30.54 21.83
N TRP A 463 -1.33 -29.74 22.45
CA TRP A 463 -2.61 -29.35 21.86
C TRP A 463 -2.49 -28.16 20.90
N LEU A 464 -1.43 -27.36 20.98
CA LEU A 464 -1.21 -26.24 20.06
C LEU A 464 -0.37 -26.69 18.86
N VAL A 465 -0.71 -26.19 17.68
CA VAL A 465 -0.07 -26.57 16.42
C VAL A 465 0.52 -25.36 15.70
N VAL A 466 1.33 -25.66 14.69
CA VAL A 466 1.87 -24.66 13.77
C VAL A 466 0.72 -23.89 13.11
N GLY A 467 0.75 -22.56 13.22
CA GLY A 467 -0.25 -21.67 12.62
C GLY A 467 -1.41 -21.29 13.55
N ASP A 468 -1.50 -21.87 14.74
CA ASP A 468 -2.35 -21.34 15.80
C ASP A 468 -1.93 -19.91 16.14
N GLN A 469 -2.91 -19.04 16.38
CA GLN A 469 -2.68 -17.69 16.90
C GLN A 469 -3.47 -17.49 18.18
N LEU A 470 -2.82 -16.87 19.17
CA LEU A 470 -3.46 -16.55 20.44
C LEU A 470 -3.92 -15.08 20.43
N GLY A 471 -5.22 -14.87 20.62
CA GLY A 471 -5.81 -13.57 20.88
C GLY A 471 -5.65 -13.13 22.35
N PRO A 472 -6.45 -12.15 22.80
CA PRO A 472 -6.49 -11.69 24.18
C PRO A 472 -6.76 -12.81 25.20
N SER A 473 -6.23 -12.65 26.41
CA SER A 473 -6.58 -13.45 27.58
C SER A 473 -7.85 -12.93 28.25
N LEU A 474 -8.53 -13.81 28.97
CA LEU A 474 -9.65 -13.52 29.85
C LEU A 474 -9.16 -13.47 31.31
N GLU A 475 -9.94 -12.86 32.20
CA GLU A 475 -9.62 -12.75 33.63
C GLU A 475 -9.46 -14.10 34.34
N ASP A 476 -10.11 -15.16 33.83
CA ASP A 476 -9.96 -16.53 34.34
C ASP A 476 -8.76 -17.29 33.77
N GLY A 477 -7.92 -16.63 32.96
CA GLY A 477 -6.73 -17.22 32.36
C GLY A 477 -6.97 -17.97 31.04
N ARG A 478 -8.22 -18.15 30.60
CA ARG A 478 -8.49 -18.65 29.25
C ARG A 478 -8.01 -17.64 28.20
N VAL A 479 -7.71 -18.11 27.00
CA VAL A 479 -7.25 -17.28 25.89
C VAL A 479 -8.08 -17.53 24.64
N LEU A 480 -8.28 -16.50 23.82
CA LEU A 480 -8.81 -16.72 22.48
C LEU A 480 -7.76 -17.46 21.64
N LEU A 481 -8.17 -18.54 20.99
CA LEU A 481 -7.38 -19.32 20.05
C LEU A 481 -8.02 -19.24 18.67
N LEU A 482 -7.21 -18.87 17.69
CA LEU A 482 -7.54 -18.88 16.27
C LEU A 482 -6.81 -20.03 15.58
N ARG A 483 -7.58 -20.95 15.00
CA ARG A 483 -7.07 -22.09 14.23
C ARG A 483 -7.85 -22.22 12.94
N ASP A 484 -7.16 -22.14 11.79
CA ASP A 484 -7.77 -22.26 10.46
C ASP A 484 -8.98 -21.32 10.27
N GLY A 485 -8.88 -20.10 10.82
CA GLY A 485 -9.94 -19.10 10.76
C GLY A 485 -11.10 -19.32 11.74
N ARG A 486 -11.10 -20.41 12.52
CA ARG A 486 -12.07 -20.69 13.57
C ARG A 486 -11.58 -20.19 14.91
N MET A 487 -12.51 -19.71 15.73
CA MET A 487 -12.20 -19.15 17.04
C MET A 487 -12.73 -20.06 18.16
N SER A 488 -11.93 -20.18 19.22
CA SER A 488 -12.29 -20.91 20.44
C SER A 488 -11.69 -20.22 21.66
N LEU A 489 -12.29 -20.40 22.83
CA LEU A 489 -11.64 -20.13 24.11
C LEU A 489 -10.87 -21.39 24.50
N LEU A 490 -9.57 -21.23 24.69
CA LEU A 490 -8.64 -22.26 25.12
C LEU A 490 -8.31 -22.03 26.59
N ASP A 491 -8.51 -23.05 27.42
CA ASP A 491 -7.79 -23.12 28.69
C ASP A 491 -6.37 -23.59 28.38
N PRO A 492 -5.35 -22.73 28.56
CA PRO A 492 -4.00 -23.09 28.18
C PRO A 492 -3.46 -24.24 29.05
N GLU A 493 -3.86 -24.37 30.32
CA GLU A 493 -3.32 -25.37 31.25
C GLU A 493 -3.84 -26.78 30.97
N THR A 494 -5.14 -26.90 30.65
CA THR A 494 -5.79 -28.20 30.40
C THR A 494 -5.86 -28.56 28.91
N GLY A 495 -5.73 -27.58 28.02
CA GLY A 495 -5.95 -27.73 26.59
C GLY A 495 -7.42 -27.83 26.19
N GLU A 496 -8.36 -27.70 27.15
CA GLU A 496 -9.80 -27.71 26.89
C GLU A 496 -10.20 -26.52 26.01
N ARG A 497 -11.16 -26.74 25.10
CA ARG A 497 -11.63 -25.73 24.16
C ARG A 497 -13.13 -25.63 24.15
N SER A 498 -13.62 -24.40 24.19
CA SER A 498 -15.00 -24.06 23.88
C SER A 498 -15.05 -23.25 22.59
N ILE A 499 -15.85 -23.69 21.63
CA ILE A 499 -15.96 -23.02 20.32
C ILE A 499 -16.66 -21.67 20.51
N VAL A 500 -16.11 -20.62 19.90
CA VAL A 500 -16.79 -19.33 19.82
C VAL A 500 -17.48 -19.21 18.46
N ARG A 501 -18.81 -19.23 18.47
CA ARG A 501 -19.62 -19.16 17.25
C ARG A 501 -19.68 -17.72 16.73
N ILE A 502 -19.34 -17.52 15.46
CA ILE A 502 -19.48 -16.23 14.78
C ILE A 502 -20.96 -16.06 14.37
N VAL A 503 -21.64 -15.08 14.96
CA VAL A 503 -23.05 -14.81 14.67
C VAL A 503 -23.17 -13.88 13.47
N GLY A 504 -23.95 -14.27 12.47
CA GLY A 504 -24.26 -13.45 11.29
C GLY A 504 -23.23 -13.49 10.14
N ALA A 505 -22.18 -14.31 10.24
CA ALA A 505 -21.15 -14.41 9.21
C ALA A 505 -20.41 -15.78 9.24
N GLU A 506 -21.18 -16.86 9.06
CA GLU A 506 -20.71 -18.24 9.28
C GLU A 506 -19.55 -18.68 8.37
N SER A 507 -19.30 -17.98 7.26
CA SER A 507 -18.25 -18.31 6.28
C SER A 507 -16.93 -17.53 6.44
N THR A 508 -16.80 -16.65 7.44
CA THR A 508 -15.63 -15.76 7.44
C THR A 508 -14.40 -16.34 8.10
N PHE A 509 -13.27 -16.25 7.40
CA PHE A 509 -11.96 -16.63 7.90
C PHE A 509 -11.33 -15.51 8.73
N ILE A 510 -11.18 -15.72 10.04
CA ILE A 510 -10.51 -14.75 10.93
C ILE A 510 -8.99 -14.96 10.92
N HIS A 511 -8.25 -13.90 10.60
CA HIS A 511 -6.80 -13.91 10.65
C HIS A 511 -6.23 -13.52 11.99
N HIS A 512 -6.87 -12.58 12.70
CA HIS A 512 -6.33 -12.03 13.94
C HIS A 512 -7.44 -11.41 14.79
N VAL A 513 -7.28 -11.46 16.12
CA VAL A 513 -8.19 -10.82 17.09
C VAL A 513 -7.35 -10.14 18.17
N ASN A 514 -7.68 -8.89 18.50
CA ASN A 514 -7.05 -8.11 19.56
C ASN A 514 -8.09 -7.49 20.48
N SER A 515 -7.67 -7.10 21.69
CA SER A 515 -8.53 -6.29 22.56
C SER A 515 -8.86 -4.97 21.85
N ALA A 516 -10.09 -4.50 22.05
CA ALA A 516 -10.49 -3.17 21.64
C ALA A 516 -9.78 -2.08 22.43
N ILE A 517 -9.58 -2.33 23.72
CA ILE A 517 -9.16 -1.34 24.70
C ILE A 517 -7.63 -1.30 24.72
N HIS A 518 -7.07 -0.15 24.33
CA HIS A 518 -5.63 0.11 24.46
C HIS A 518 -5.30 0.24 25.95
N GLY A 519 -4.31 -0.51 26.45
CA GLY A 519 -4.01 -0.63 27.88
C GLY A 519 -4.39 -1.96 28.50
N GLU A 520 -4.90 -2.90 27.69
CA GLU A 520 -4.82 -4.36 27.89
C GLU A 520 -4.88 -4.86 29.33
N HIS A 521 -6.09 -4.83 29.89
CA HIS A 521 -6.47 -5.78 30.92
C HIS A 521 -6.96 -7.08 30.27
N PRO A 522 -6.92 -8.22 30.97
CA PRO A 522 -7.65 -9.41 30.54
C PRO A 522 -9.11 -9.07 30.25
N LEU A 523 -9.70 -9.69 29.23
CA LEU A 523 -11.11 -9.53 28.92
C LEU A 523 -11.93 -10.11 30.07
N ARG A 524 -13.01 -9.42 30.44
CA ARG A 524 -13.92 -9.91 31.48
C ARG A 524 -14.61 -11.18 31.02
N VAL A 525 -14.77 -12.11 31.97
CA VAL A 525 -15.33 -13.44 31.70
C VAL A 525 -16.86 -13.43 31.76
N ASP A 526 -17.40 -12.53 32.58
CA ASP A 526 -18.81 -12.46 32.96
C ASP A 526 -19.61 -11.45 32.13
N GLU A 527 -18.96 -10.65 31.29
CA GLU A 527 -19.64 -9.69 30.42
C GLU A 527 -19.12 -9.65 28.97
N PRO A 528 -19.99 -9.31 28.01
CA PRO A 528 -19.58 -9.11 26.63
C PRO A 528 -18.55 -7.99 26.49
N THR A 529 -17.45 -8.28 25.79
CA THR A 529 -16.34 -7.34 25.59
C THR A 529 -16.09 -7.07 24.11
N ILE A 530 -15.72 -5.84 23.77
CA ILE A 530 -15.44 -5.44 22.39
C ILE A 530 -14.02 -5.89 22.01
N VAL A 531 -13.87 -6.45 20.81
CA VAL A 531 -12.60 -6.90 20.26
C VAL A 531 -12.43 -6.40 18.83
N ASN A 532 -11.18 -6.13 18.45
CA ASN A 532 -10.78 -5.89 17.08
C ASN A 532 -10.61 -7.22 16.35
N VAL A 533 -11.26 -7.39 15.20
CA VAL A 533 -11.18 -8.60 14.39
C VAL A 533 -10.67 -8.26 13.00
N PHE A 534 -9.70 -9.04 12.54
CA PHE A 534 -9.08 -8.89 11.23
C PHE A 534 -9.33 -10.15 10.41
N THR A 535 -9.87 -9.95 9.22
CA THR A 535 -10.12 -10.99 8.21
C THR A 535 -9.54 -10.49 6.88
N ARG A 536 -9.59 -11.31 5.83
CA ARG A 536 -9.13 -10.91 4.48
C ARG A 536 -9.97 -9.77 3.90
N GLU A 537 -11.26 -9.80 4.20
CA GLU A 537 -12.27 -8.94 3.58
C GLU A 537 -12.74 -7.81 4.51
N TRP A 538 -12.54 -7.99 5.81
CA TRP A 538 -13.08 -7.13 6.86
C TRP A 538 -12.07 -6.92 7.98
N ARG A 539 -11.91 -5.66 8.40
CA ARG A 539 -11.25 -5.28 9.65
C ARG A 539 -12.24 -4.44 10.41
N GLY A 540 -12.59 -4.81 11.62
CA GLY A 540 -13.56 -4.05 12.39
C GLY A 540 -13.81 -4.60 13.78
N LEU A 541 -14.88 -4.10 14.41
CA LEU A 541 -15.21 -4.42 15.78
C LEU A 541 -16.21 -5.57 15.88
N ALA A 542 -16.04 -6.38 16.90
CA ALA A 542 -17.01 -7.39 17.29
C ALA A 542 -17.21 -7.39 18.80
N LEU A 543 -18.40 -7.79 19.23
CA LEU A 543 -18.73 -8.09 20.61
C LEU A 543 -18.48 -9.58 20.84
N LEU A 544 -17.47 -9.89 21.65
CA LEU A 544 -17.21 -11.23 22.17
C LEU A 544 -18.05 -11.42 23.43
N ASP A 545 -18.87 -12.46 23.48
CA ASP A 545 -19.57 -12.91 24.68
C ASP A 545 -18.96 -14.25 25.11
N PRO A 546 -18.06 -14.26 26.11
CA PRO A 546 -17.41 -15.49 26.58
C PRO A 546 -18.36 -16.49 27.21
N VAL A 547 -19.44 -16.02 27.85
CA VAL A 547 -20.42 -16.88 28.53
C VAL A 547 -21.29 -17.60 27.51
N ALA A 548 -21.77 -16.87 26.50
CA ALA A 548 -22.56 -17.45 25.42
C ALA A 548 -21.70 -18.19 24.39
N GLY A 549 -20.38 -18.01 24.41
CA GLY A 549 -19.47 -18.55 23.41
C GLY A 549 -19.79 -17.99 22.02
N THR A 550 -20.04 -16.68 21.92
CA THR A 550 -20.39 -16.04 20.63
C THR A 550 -19.52 -14.84 20.31
N LEU A 551 -19.32 -14.58 19.02
CA LEU A 551 -18.70 -13.38 18.49
C LEU A 551 -19.66 -12.73 17.49
N ARG A 552 -20.19 -11.56 17.82
CA ARG A 552 -21.13 -10.82 16.98
C ARG A 552 -20.45 -9.59 16.40
N ARG A 553 -20.50 -9.43 15.08
CA ARG A 553 -19.94 -8.25 14.41
C ARG A 553 -20.75 -7.00 14.71
N ALA A 554 -20.09 -5.85 14.74
CA ALA A 554 -20.77 -4.59 14.48
C ALA A 554 -21.44 -4.69 13.09
N SER A 555 -22.74 -4.44 13.01
CA SER A 555 -23.47 -4.49 11.75
C SER A 555 -22.97 -3.38 10.79
N GLU A 556 -22.89 -3.71 9.51
CA GLU A 556 -22.75 -2.82 8.34
C GLU A 556 -21.45 -2.01 8.13
N SER A 557 -20.53 -1.86 9.09
CA SER A 557 -19.29 -1.14 8.76
C SER A 557 -18.29 -2.01 8.01
N THR A 558 -18.04 -1.62 6.75
CA THR A 558 -17.03 -2.18 5.85
C THR A 558 -15.62 -1.63 6.11
N ALA A 559 -15.42 -0.74 7.08
CA ALA A 559 -14.16 -0.03 7.24
C ALA A 559 -13.44 -0.35 8.57
N ALA A 560 -12.11 -0.29 8.49
CA ALA A 560 -11.22 -0.48 9.64
C ALA A 560 -11.52 0.56 10.72
N PHE A 561 -12.16 0.12 11.80
CA PHE A 561 -12.32 0.93 13.00
C PHE A 561 -10.99 1.05 13.74
N GLN A 562 -10.59 2.28 14.07
CA GLN A 562 -9.65 2.53 15.15
C GLN A 562 -10.46 2.96 16.38
N ILE A 563 -10.31 2.24 17.48
CA ILE A 563 -11.09 2.49 18.69
C ILE A 563 -10.45 3.61 19.47
N ALA A 564 -11.29 4.57 19.85
CA ALA A 564 -10.89 5.70 20.66
C ALA A 564 -11.29 5.49 22.14
N ALA A 565 -12.41 4.79 22.42
CA ALA A 565 -12.79 4.25 23.74
C ALA A 565 -13.93 3.22 23.66
N THR A 566 -14.21 2.57 24.80
CA THR A 566 -15.36 1.68 25.00
C THR A 566 -16.02 1.93 26.35
N ASP A 567 -17.34 1.81 26.44
CA ASP A 567 -18.14 1.91 27.68
C ASP A 567 -18.94 0.63 27.98
N GLY A 568 -18.24 -0.51 27.92
CA GLY A 568 -18.86 -1.83 28.02
C GLY A 568 -19.38 -2.26 26.66
N ALA A 569 -20.67 -2.06 26.40
CA ALA A 569 -21.31 -2.57 25.18
C ALA A 569 -21.38 -1.58 24.02
N SER A 570 -20.82 -0.37 24.17
CA SER A 570 -20.63 0.57 23.07
C SER A 570 -19.15 0.90 22.86
N ALA A 571 -18.79 1.25 21.64
CA ALA A 571 -17.46 1.73 21.29
C ALA A 571 -17.55 3.06 20.56
N ILE A 572 -16.63 3.96 20.89
CA ILE A 572 -16.34 5.13 20.08
C ILE A 572 -15.20 4.75 19.15
N ALA A 573 -15.43 4.87 17.85
CA ALA A 573 -14.50 4.41 16.84
C ALA A 573 -14.44 5.31 15.62
N VAL A 574 -13.31 5.27 14.94
CA VAL A 574 -13.08 5.99 13.69
C VAL A 574 -13.54 5.11 12.53
N ASP A 575 -14.66 5.43 11.91
CA ASP A 575 -15.20 4.73 10.74
C ASP A 575 -14.65 5.32 9.43
N GLY A 576 -14.11 4.46 8.57
CA GLY A 576 -13.60 4.87 7.25
C GLY A 576 -12.41 5.83 7.27
N GLY A 577 -11.82 6.10 8.44
CA GLY A 577 -10.84 7.18 8.61
C GLY A 577 -11.44 8.57 8.41
N ARG A 578 -12.77 8.71 8.49
CA ARG A 578 -13.47 9.97 8.19
C ARG A 578 -14.47 10.37 9.26
N ARG A 579 -15.06 9.42 9.96
CA ARG A 579 -16.12 9.69 10.92
C ARG A 579 -15.73 9.17 12.28
N LEU A 580 -16.04 9.91 13.34
CA LEU A 580 -16.07 9.39 14.68
C LEU A 580 -17.50 8.94 14.95
N VAL A 581 -17.68 7.67 15.31
CA VAL A 581 -19.01 7.09 15.56
C VAL A 581 -19.05 6.43 16.93
N ARG A 582 -20.21 6.45 17.57
CA ARG A 582 -20.56 5.60 18.71
C ARG A 582 -21.39 4.44 18.20
N HIS A 583 -20.87 3.23 18.33
CA HIS A 583 -21.59 2.01 17.96
C HIS A 583 -22.04 1.29 19.23
N ASP A 584 -23.35 1.16 19.43
CA ASP A 584 -23.94 0.34 20.50
C ASP A 584 -24.20 -1.07 19.96
N PHE A 585 -23.45 -2.05 20.46
CA PHE A 585 -23.56 -3.42 20.00
C PHE A 585 -24.87 -4.07 20.46
N ARG A 586 -25.51 -3.62 21.55
CA ARG A 586 -26.77 -4.21 22.04
C ARG A 586 -27.90 -3.92 21.06
N THR A 587 -28.00 -2.67 20.63
CA THR A 587 -29.06 -2.20 19.74
C THR A 587 -28.68 -2.31 18.25
N GLY A 588 -27.39 -2.38 17.94
CA GLY A 588 -26.86 -2.32 16.57
C GLY A 588 -26.88 -0.90 15.98
N VAL A 589 -27.22 0.11 16.77
CA VAL A 589 -27.31 1.51 16.34
C VAL A 589 -25.90 2.10 16.27
N THR A 590 -25.64 2.83 15.18
CA THR A 590 -24.41 3.62 15.01
C THR A 590 -24.81 5.10 14.97
N GLU A 591 -24.34 5.86 15.95
CA GLU A 591 -24.49 7.30 16.04
C GLU A 591 -23.22 7.97 15.49
N GLU A 592 -23.38 8.89 14.55
CA GLU A 592 -22.27 9.72 14.05
C GLU A 592 -22.04 10.87 15.03
N LEU A 593 -20.86 10.92 15.64
CA LEU A 593 -20.49 11.96 16.61
C LEU A 593 -19.78 13.14 15.94
N PHE A 594 -19.02 12.86 14.88
CA PHE A 594 -18.25 13.87 14.15
C PHE A 594 -17.85 13.35 12.77
N SER A 595 -17.80 14.22 11.77
CA SER A 595 -17.26 13.91 10.44
C SER A 595 -16.15 14.87 10.06
N VAL A 596 -15.09 14.37 9.42
CA VAL A 596 -14.07 15.21 8.78
C VAL A 596 -14.66 16.12 7.69
N ASP A 597 -15.84 15.79 7.17
CA ASP A 597 -16.56 16.63 6.22
C ASP A 597 -17.16 17.89 6.87
N ASP A 598 -17.21 17.95 8.21
CA ASP A 598 -17.59 19.14 8.98
C ASP A 598 -16.43 20.15 9.10
N ILE A 599 -15.22 19.79 8.64
CA ILE A 599 -14.04 20.66 8.58
C ILE A 599 -13.88 21.17 7.15
N GLU A 600 -14.34 22.40 6.90
CA GLU A 600 -14.23 23.09 5.60
C GLU A 600 -12.79 23.44 5.18
#